data_AF-A0AB38EPJ5-F1
#
_entry.id   AF-A0AB38EPJ5-F1
#
_cell.length_a   1.000
_cell.length_b   1.000
_cell.length_c   1.000
_cell.angle_alpha   90.00
_cell.angle_beta   90.00
_cell.angle_gamma   90.00
#
_symmetry.space_group_name_H-M   'P 1'
#
loop_
_entity.id
_entity.type
_entity.pdbx_description
1 polymer ?
#
loop_
_entity_poly.entity_id
_entity_poly.type
_entity_poly.pdbx_seq_one_letter_code
_entity_poly.pdbx_strand_id
1 'polypeptide(L)'
;MQYDEFQAEATANGIRTGSMTIDYHDAIRRLDAGEFDTPNVRGLRILQCLAQADEAGLLGKLPVEMKVAQWRWLYVTTFINEEEDKNGTIDILNEHGTIEHAVVYNGMYGFMTIYPGPIRFALQQYIEWNLIQKYGEAEGMGRALFLYQKMLTTSPDKGFILSDMGREGLEILLDEIINEMNTHGMQSETDIK
;
A
#
# COMPACT_ATOMS: atom_id res chain seq x y z
N MET A 1 4.84 -4.64 25.26
CA MET A 1 3.98 -5.74 24.80
C MET A 1 4.85 -6.57 23.87
N GLN A 2 5.13 -7.83 24.22
CA GLN A 2 6.01 -8.70 23.44
C GLN A 2 5.18 -9.16 22.22
N TYR A 3 5.38 -8.54 21.06
CA TYR A 3 4.86 -9.11 19.83
C TYR A 3 5.56 -10.45 19.68
N ASP A 4 4.80 -11.56 19.75
CA ASP A 4 5.29 -12.82 19.19
C ASP A 4 5.73 -12.50 17.76
N GLU A 5 7.03 -12.55 17.55
CA GLU A 5 7.65 -12.17 16.29
C GLU A 5 7.02 -13.04 15.21
N PHE A 6 6.32 -12.41 14.25
CA PHE A 6 5.63 -13.13 13.19
C PHE A 6 6.69 -13.86 12.35
N GLN A 7 6.88 -15.15 12.66
CA GLN A 7 7.85 -16.00 11.97
C GLN A 7 7.23 -16.46 10.66
N ALA A 8 7.79 -15.94 9.57
CA ALA A 8 7.51 -16.44 8.23
C ALA A 8 8.82 -16.83 7.55
N GLU A 9 8.83 -17.92 6.79
CA GLU A 9 9.99 -18.31 5.96
C GLU A 9 9.54 -18.72 4.56
N ALA A 10 10.34 -18.36 3.56
CA ALA A 10 10.19 -18.86 2.21
C ALA A 10 10.64 -20.32 2.11
N THR A 11 9.79 -21.18 1.55
CA THR A 11 10.08 -22.61 1.34
C THR A 11 9.77 -23.02 -0.10
N ALA A 12 10.13 -24.23 -0.50
CA ALA A 12 9.76 -24.75 -1.82
C ALA A 12 8.22 -24.84 -2.03
N ASN A 13 7.43 -24.88 -0.95
CA ASN A 13 5.98 -25.07 -1.00
C ASN A 13 5.20 -23.78 -0.71
N GLY A 14 5.87 -22.62 -0.65
CA GLY A 14 5.27 -21.34 -0.27
C GLY A 14 5.85 -20.77 1.01
N ILE A 15 5.14 -19.83 1.63
CA ILE A 15 5.55 -19.13 2.84
C ILE A 15 5.01 -19.88 4.06
N ARG A 16 5.89 -20.43 4.89
CA ARG A 16 5.52 -21.10 6.14
C ARG A 16 5.33 -20.07 7.24
N THR A 17 4.17 -20.05 7.88
CA THR A 17 3.82 -19.19 9.02
C THR A 17 3.33 -20.06 10.19
N GLY A 18 4.21 -20.33 11.15
CA GLY A 18 3.93 -21.30 12.22
C GLY A 18 3.59 -22.69 11.64
N SER A 19 2.36 -23.17 11.86
CA SER A 19 1.87 -24.46 11.34
C SER A 19 1.20 -24.36 9.96
N MET A 20 1.06 -23.16 9.38
CA MET A 20 0.42 -22.95 8.09
C MET A 20 1.47 -22.77 6.98
N THR A 21 1.10 -23.13 5.75
CA THR A 21 1.84 -22.74 4.55
C THR A 21 0.89 -22.00 3.61
N ILE A 22 1.30 -20.82 3.17
CA ILE A 22 0.56 -19.97 2.26
C ILE A 22 1.26 -20.06 0.90
N ASP A 23 0.51 -20.40 -0.16
CA ASP A 23 1.05 -20.35 -1.52
C ASP A 23 1.51 -18.94 -1.89
N TYR A 24 2.53 -18.80 -2.72
CA TYR A 24 3.07 -17.48 -3.06
C TYR A 24 2.06 -16.57 -3.77
N HIS A 25 1.23 -17.11 -4.66
CA HIS A 25 0.19 -16.33 -5.34
C HIS A 25 -0.91 -15.93 -4.35
N ASP A 26 -1.25 -16.83 -3.43
CA ASP A 26 -2.20 -16.53 -2.35
C ASP A 26 -1.67 -15.43 -1.42
N ALA A 27 -0.41 -15.50 -1.02
CA ALA A 27 0.23 -14.46 -0.20
C ALA A 27 0.16 -13.08 -0.87
N ILE A 28 0.36 -12.99 -2.18
CA ILE A 28 0.24 -11.75 -2.95
C ILE A 28 -1.21 -11.25 -2.99
N ARG A 29 -2.18 -12.13 -3.22
CA ARG A 29 -3.61 -11.75 -3.21
C ARG A 29 -4.04 -11.22 -1.85
N ARG A 30 -3.57 -11.83 -0.77
CA ARG A 30 -3.87 -11.42 0.60
C ARG A 30 -3.22 -10.07 0.96
N LEU A 31 -2.01 -9.81 0.48
CA LEU A 31 -1.39 -8.47 0.51
C LEU A 31 -2.27 -7.46 -0.21
N ASP A 32 -2.66 -7.74 -1.45
CA ASP A 32 -3.45 -6.81 -2.26
C ASP A 32 -4.83 -6.51 -1.64
N ALA A 33 -5.45 -7.53 -1.04
CA ALA A 33 -6.70 -7.42 -0.31
C ALA A 33 -6.59 -6.64 1.02
N GLY A 34 -5.38 -6.28 1.45
CA GLY A 34 -5.14 -5.50 2.67
C GLY A 34 -5.16 -6.33 3.96
N GLU A 35 -5.12 -7.66 3.90
CA GLU A 35 -5.12 -8.51 5.11
C GLU A 35 -3.92 -8.26 6.03
N PHE A 36 -2.87 -7.66 5.48
CA PHE A 36 -1.65 -7.33 6.21
C PHE A 36 -1.48 -5.83 6.46
N ASP A 37 -2.50 -5.00 6.27
CA ASP A 37 -2.37 -3.55 6.50
C ASP A 37 -2.18 -3.21 7.99
N THR A 38 -2.70 -4.05 8.89
CA THR A 38 -2.56 -3.84 10.35
C THR A 38 -2.40 -5.18 11.09
N PRO A 39 -1.26 -5.42 11.77
CA PRO A 39 -0.03 -4.63 11.73
C PRO A 39 0.77 -4.88 10.43
N ASN A 40 1.21 -3.81 9.78
CA ASN A 40 1.90 -3.86 8.49
C ASN A 40 3.25 -4.60 8.49
N VAL A 41 3.88 -4.75 9.67
CA VAL A 41 5.12 -5.51 9.84
C VAL A 41 4.99 -6.96 9.34
N ARG A 42 3.78 -7.54 9.43
CA ARG A 42 3.51 -8.88 8.89
C ARG A 42 3.58 -8.89 7.37
N GLY A 43 2.99 -7.89 6.71
CA GLY A 43 3.04 -7.75 5.26
C GLY A 43 4.46 -7.50 4.75
N LEU A 44 5.25 -6.67 5.44
CA LEU A 44 6.67 -6.49 5.14
C LEU A 44 7.46 -7.80 5.24
N ARG A 45 7.17 -8.64 6.25
CA ARG A 45 7.78 -9.97 6.37
C ARG A 45 7.34 -10.91 5.24
N ILE A 46 6.09 -10.86 4.79
CA ILE A 46 5.62 -11.61 3.62
C ILE A 46 6.37 -11.15 2.35
N LEU A 47 6.50 -9.84 2.11
CA LEU A 47 7.26 -9.31 0.98
C LEU A 47 8.74 -9.74 1.01
N GLN A 48 9.36 -9.77 2.19
CA GLN A 48 10.71 -10.30 2.34
C GLN A 48 10.80 -11.78 1.94
N CYS A 49 9.84 -12.61 2.35
CA CYS A 49 9.79 -14.01 1.95
C CYS A 49 9.59 -14.16 0.44
N LEU A 50 8.74 -13.33 -0.17
CA LEU A 50 8.54 -13.31 -1.63
C LEU A 50 9.83 -12.94 -2.37
N ALA A 51 10.56 -11.93 -1.88
CA ALA A 51 11.85 -11.54 -2.46
C ALA A 51 12.90 -12.66 -2.35
N GLN A 52 13.01 -13.31 -1.18
CA GLN A 52 13.90 -14.46 -0.98
C GLN A 52 13.53 -15.65 -1.87
N ALA A 53 12.24 -15.90 -2.06
CA ALA A 53 11.75 -16.95 -2.95
C ALA A 53 12.06 -16.65 -4.41
N ASP A 54 11.95 -15.40 -4.85
CA ASP A 54 12.32 -14.97 -6.21
C ASP A 54 13.82 -15.18 -6.45
N GLU A 55 14.65 -14.71 -5.51
CA GLU A 55 16.10 -14.82 -5.57
C GLU A 55 16.59 -16.29 -5.56
N ALA A 56 15.88 -17.16 -4.85
CA ALA A 56 16.12 -18.61 -4.83
C ALA A 56 15.47 -19.37 -6.02
N GLY A 57 14.74 -18.70 -6.92
CA GLY A 57 14.05 -19.31 -8.05
C GLY A 57 12.83 -20.18 -7.68
N LEU A 58 12.31 -20.03 -6.46
CA LEU A 58 11.15 -20.78 -5.93
C LEU A 58 9.81 -20.17 -6.33
N LEU A 59 9.78 -18.86 -6.61
CA LEU A 59 8.56 -18.10 -6.89
C LEU A 59 7.96 -18.43 -8.27
N GLY A 60 8.79 -18.92 -9.19
CA GLY A 60 8.41 -19.13 -10.59
C GLY A 60 8.08 -17.82 -11.32
N LYS A 61 7.40 -17.93 -12.46
CA LYS A 61 7.00 -16.75 -13.25
C LYS A 61 5.71 -16.16 -12.68
N LEU A 62 5.81 -14.99 -12.07
CA LEU A 62 4.63 -14.21 -11.68
C LEU A 62 4.06 -13.39 -12.84
N PRO A 63 2.72 -13.29 -12.97
CA PRO A 63 2.07 -12.30 -13.79
C PRO A 63 2.44 -10.86 -13.38
N VAL A 64 2.36 -9.91 -14.33
CA VAL A 64 2.79 -8.53 -14.09
C VAL A 64 1.90 -7.84 -13.06
N GLU A 65 0.60 -8.11 -13.07
CA GLU A 65 -0.39 -7.59 -12.14
C GLU A 65 -0.10 -7.98 -10.69
N MET A 66 0.46 -9.18 -10.46
CA MET A 66 0.88 -9.62 -9.12
C MET A 66 2.14 -8.91 -8.65
N LYS A 67 3.03 -8.53 -9.58
CA LYS A 67 4.17 -7.67 -9.25
C LYS A 67 3.69 -6.25 -8.94
N VAL A 68 2.78 -5.71 -9.75
CA VAL A 68 2.16 -4.39 -9.52
C VAL A 68 1.53 -4.35 -8.12
N ALA A 69 0.75 -5.36 -7.74
CA ALA A 69 0.14 -5.45 -6.41
C ALA A 69 1.16 -5.40 -5.26
N GLN A 70 2.26 -6.17 -5.36
CA GLN A 70 3.33 -6.15 -4.36
C GLN A 70 3.98 -4.77 -4.22
N TRP A 71 4.34 -4.15 -5.35
CA TRP A 71 5.02 -2.86 -5.35
C TRP A 71 4.09 -1.71 -4.93
N ARG A 72 2.81 -1.75 -5.33
CA ARG A 72 1.78 -0.82 -4.86
C ARG A 72 1.59 -0.94 -3.35
N TRP A 73 1.50 -2.17 -2.81
CA TRP A 73 1.35 -2.39 -1.38
C TRP A 73 2.56 -1.87 -0.60
N LEU A 74 3.79 -2.16 -1.06
CA LEU A 74 5.02 -1.67 -0.43
C LEU A 74 5.09 -0.14 -0.46
N TYR A 75 4.77 0.47 -1.60
CA TYR A 75 4.78 1.92 -1.75
C TYR A 75 3.82 2.60 -0.78
N VAL A 76 2.56 2.17 -0.75
CA VAL A 76 1.55 2.73 0.15
C VAL A 76 1.90 2.51 1.62
N THR A 77 2.38 1.31 1.97
CA THR A 77 2.80 1.01 3.35
C THR A 77 3.97 1.90 3.79
N THR A 78 4.93 2.13 2.90
CA THR A 78 6.08 3.03 3.17
C THR A 78 5.60 4.46 3.41
N PHE A 79 4.66 4.96 2.60
CA PHE A 79 4.07 6.28 2.79
C PHE A 79 3.32 6.42 4.11
N ILE A 80 2.47 5.44 4.43
CA ILE A 80 1.69 5.41 5.69
C ILE A 80 2.62 5.44 6.90
N ASN A 81 3.69 4.63 6.90
CA ASN A 81 4.66 4.63 8.00
C ASN A 81 5.39 5.97 8.13
N GLU A 82 5.79 6.57 7.01
CA GLU A 82 6.47 7.87 7.05
C GLU A 82 5.55 9.00 7.53
N GLU A 83 4.26 8.99 7.17
CA GLU A 83 3.29 9.97 7.69
C GLU A 83 2.91 9.69 9.15
N GLU A 84 2.86 8.43 9.59
CA GLU A 84 2.70 8.08 11.01
C GLU A 84 3.88 8.60 11.85
N ASP A 85 5.12 8.37 11.40
CA ASP A 85 6.32 8.87 12.06
C ASP A 85 6.36 10.40 12.11
N LYS A 86 5.86 11.07 11.07
CA LYS A 86 5.91 12.53 10.90
C LYS A 86 4.78 13.26 11.63
N ASN A 87 3.55 12.77 11.54
CA ASN A 87 2.34 13.47 12.01
C ASN A 87 1.59 12.72 13.12
N GLY A 88 1.90 11.44 13.35
CA GLY A 88 1.21 10.60 14.33
C GLY A 88 -0.16 10.11 13.86
N THR A 89 -0.94 9.64 14.83
CA THR A 89 -2.29 9.07 14.65
C THR A 89 -3.33 9.83 15.46
N ILE A 90 -4.60 9.73 15.07
CA ILE A 90 -5.74 10.14 15.88
C ILE A 90 -6.70 8.97 16.12
N ASP A 91 -7.39 9.00 17.26
CA ASP A 91 -8.39 8.00 17.62
C ASP A 91 -9.72 8.30 16.92
N ILE A 92 -10.19 7.35 16.11
CA ILE A 92 -11.48 7.42 15.41
C ILE A 92 -12.37 6.30 15.93
N LEU A 93 -13.60 6.65 16.31
CA LEU A 93 -14.62 5.66 16.61
C LEU A 93 -15.19 5.14 15.30
N ASN A 94 -14.89 3.88 14.98
CA ASN A 94 -15.41 3.27 13.76
C ASN A 94 -16.88 2.87 13.89
N GLU A 95 -17.48 2.45 12.78
CA GLU A 95 -18.89 2.04 12.70
C GLU A 95 -19.27 0.86 13.61
N HIS A 96 -18.28 0.11 14.11
CA HIS A 96 -18.46 -0.99 15.04
C HIS A 96 -18.31 -0.58 16.52
N GLY A 97 -18.11 0.71 16.80
CA GLY A 97 -17.92 1.22 18.15
C GLY A 97 -16.54 0.91 18.75
N THR A 98 -15.57 0.53 17.92
CA THR A 98 -14.18 0.30 18.35
C THR A 98 -13.31 1.50 17.99
N ILE A 99 -12.28 1.75 18.79
CA ILE A 99 -11.31 2.81 18.52
C ILE A 99 -10.28 2.30 17.51
N GLU A 100 -10.12 3.03 16.42
CA GLU A 100 -9.11 2.85 15.41
C GLU A 100 -8.10 4.00 15.47
N HIS A 101 -6.81 3.68 15.30
CA HIS A 101 -5.73 4.68 15.26
C HIS A 101 -5.43 5.02 13.80
N ALA A 102 -5.97 6.13 13.33
CA ALA A 102 -5.85 6.52 11.93
C ALA A 102 -4.67 7.47 11.74
N VAL A 103 -3.83 7.20 10.75
CA VAL A 103 -2.65 8.02 10.42
C VAL A 103 -3.10 9.37 9.86
N VAL A 104 -2.44 10.44 10.30
CA VAL A 104 -2.72 11.80 9.84
C VAL A 104 -1.82 12.14 8.66
N TYR A 105 -2.42 12.58 7.56
CA TYR A 105 -1.74 13.36 6.53
C TYR A 105 -1.98 14.84 6.79
N ASN A 106 -0.92 15.65 6.75
CA ASN A 106 -0.99 17.10 6.91
C ASN A 106 -0.31 17.79 5.71
N GLY A 107 -1.13 18.23 4.76
CA GLY A 107 -0.72 18.73 3.45
C GLY A 107 -0.97 20.23 3.26
N MET A 108 -0.91 20.69 2.01
CA MET A 108 -0.99 22.12 1.68
C MET A 108 -2.36 22.72 2.00
N TYR A 109 -3.44 21.98 1.75
CA TYR A 109 -4.81 22.48 1.84
C TYR A 109 -5.55 22.06 3.13
N GLY A 110 -4.85 21.41 4.06
CA GLY A 110 -5.40 20.95 5.32
C GLY A 110 -4.84 19.59 5.73
N PHE A 111 -5.53 18.94 6.68
CA PHE A 111 -5.18 17.60 7.13
C PHE A 111 -6.36 16.65 6.91
N MET A 112 -6.06 15.37 6.74
CA MET A 112 -7.04 14.29 6.70
C MET A 112 -6.46 13.03 7.32
N THR A 113 -7.33 12.07 7.65
CA THR A 113 -6.85 10.73 7.98
C THR A 113 -6.70 9.89 6.71
N ILE A 114 -5.65 9.08 6.66
CA ILE A 114 -5.31 8.25 5.52
C ILE A 114 -5.26 6.77 5.90
N TYR A 115 -5.67 5.94 4.96
CA TYR A 115 -5.73 4.49 5.12
C TYR A 115 -5.13 3.80 3.89
N PRO A 116 -4.42 2.66 4.06
CA PRO A 116 -3.77 1.99 2.93
C PRO A 116 -4.73 1.60 1.80
N GLY A 117 -5.91 1.06 2.13
CA GLY A 117 -6.91 0.63 1.14
C GLY A 117 -7.36 1.75 0.18
N PRO A 118 -7.90 2.87 0.70
CA PRO A 118 -8.25 4.04 -0.11
C PRO A 118 -7.11 4.59 -0.97
N ILE A 119 -5.87 4.65 -0.47
CA ILE A 119 -4.73 5.08 -1.27
C ILE A 119 -4.44 4.09 -2.40
N ARG A 120 -4.42 2.78 -2.12
CA ARG A 120 -4.24 1.76 -3.17
C ARG A 120 -5.32 1.85 -4.24
N PHE A 121 -6.57 2.08 -3.84
CA PHE A 121 -7.67 2.28 -4.78
C PHE A 121 -7.45 3.53 -5.65
N ALA A 122 -7.08 4.66 -5.06
CA ALA A 122 -6.79 5.88 -5.80
C ALA A 122 -5.65 5.67 -6.81
N LEU A 123 -4.56 4.99 -6.41
CA LEU A 123 -3.46 4.65 -7.32
C LEU A 123 -3.91 3.75 -8.47
N GLN A 124 -4.78 2.75 -8.22
CA GLN A 124 -5.36 1.93 -9.29
C GLN A 124 -6.18 2.76 -10.28
N GLN A 125 -7.00 3.69 -9.80
CA GLN A 125 -7.85 4.51 -10.66
C GLN A 125 -7.08 5.58 -11.43
N TYR A 126 -6.20 6.33 -10.76
CA TYR A 126 -5.57 7.52 -11.34
C TYR A 126 -4.22 7.22 -12.00
N ILE A 127 -3.53 6.13 -11.61
CA ILE A 127 -2.25 5.75 -12.22
C ILE A 127 -2.44 4.56 -13.15
N GLU A 128 -2.84 3.41 -12.63
CA GLU A 128 -2.84 2.16 -13.40
C GLU A 128 -3.85 2.19 -14.54
N TRP A 129 -5.11 2.55 -14.26
CA TRP A 129 -6.15 2.60 -15.28
C TRP A 129 -5.80 3.58 -16.40
N ASN A 130 -5.28 4.77 -16.06
CA ASN A 130 -4.84 5.74 -17.05
C ASN A 130 -3.71 5.21 -17.94
N LEU A 131 -2.75 4.46 -17.38
CA LEU A 131 -1.70 3.81 -18.15
C LEU A 131 -2.26 2.69 -19.04
N ILE A 132 -3.19 1.90 -18.55
CA ILE A 132 -3.85 0.82 -19.31
C ILE A 132 -4.66 1.39 -20.47
N GLN A 133 -5.45 2.46 -20.25
CA GLN A 133 -6.23 3.10 -21.30
C GLN A 133 -5.34 3.67 -22.40
N LYS A 134 -4.17 4.21 -22.03
CA LYS A 134 -3.25 4.85 -22.98
C LYS A 134 -2.37 3.87 -23.75
N TYR A 135 -1.92 2.80 -23.11
CA TYR A 135 -0.89 1.90 -23.67
C TYR A 135 -1.39 0.45 -23.87
N GLY A 136 -2.62 0.14 -23.49
CA GLY A 136 -3.14 -1.22 -23.44
C GLY A 136 -2.74 -1.95 -22.15
N GLU A 137 -3.39 -3.06 -21.83
CA GLU A 137 -3.25 -3.77 -20.55
C GLU A 137 -1.82 -4.22 -20.26
N ALA A 138 -1.18 -4.94 -21.18
CA ALA A 138 0.16 -5.49 -20.96
C ALA A 138 1.24 -4.41 -20.78
N GLU A 139 1.26 -3.40 -21.66
CA GLU A 139 2.23 -2.32 -21.59
C GLU A 139 1.91 -1.36 -20.43
N GLY A 140 0.63 -1.05 -20.21
CA GLY A 140 0.16 -0.21 -19.11
C GLY A 140 0.56 -0.76 -17.74
N MET A 141 0.33 -2.05 -17.50
CA MET A 141 0.75 -2.71 -16.25
C MET A 141 2.27 -2.75 -16.10
N GLY A 142 3.02 -2.98 -17.18
CA GLY A 142 4.48 -2.92 -17.15
C GLY A 142 5.01 -1.53 -16.77
N ARG A 143 4.37 -0.47 -17.28
CA ARG A 143 4.68 0.92 -16.94
C ARG A 143 4.30 1.27 -15.51
N ALA A 144 3.16 0.78 -15.00
CA ALA A 144 2.75 0.98 -13.62
C ALA A 144 3.74 0.32 -12.65
N LEU A 145 4.16 -0.92 -12.94
CA LEU A 145 5.18 -1.62 -12.17
C LEU A 145 6.48 -0.81 -12.10
N PHE A 146 6.97 -0.35 -13.25
CA PHE A 146 8.18 0.47 -13.32
C PHE A 146 8.03 1.76 -12.52
N LEU A 147 6.87 2.42 -12.59
CA LEU A 147 6.62 3.65 -11.83
C LEU A 147 6.65 3.41 -10.32
N TYR A 148 5.94 2.39 -9.79
CA TYR A 148 5.97 2.10 -8.36
C TYR A 148 7.38 1.77 -7.85
N GLN A 149 8.17 1.06 -8.66
CA GLN A 149 9.59 0.81 -8.34
C GLN A 149 10.42 2.09 -8.27
N LYS A 150 10.06 3.15 -9.01
CA LYS A 150 10.72 4.46 -8.98
C LYS A 150 10.22 5.37 -7.86
N MET A 151 9.03 5.14 -7.35
CA MET A 151 8.49 5.86 -6.19
C MET A 151 9.16 5.46 -4.87
N LEU A 152 9.96 4.40 -4.90
CA LEU A 152 10.73 3.91 -3.77
C LEU A 152 12.23 4.03 -4.04
N THR A 153 12.99 4.19 -2.97
CA THR A 153 14.45 4.06 -2.96
C THR A 153 14.89 3.34 -1.69
N THR A 154 16.18 3.05 -1.56
CA THR A 154 16.73 2.33 -0.41
C THR A 154 17.56 3.24 0.48
N SER A 155 17.35 3.12 1.78
CA SER A 155 18.18 3.66 2.85
C SER A 155 18.93 2.53 3.55
N PRO A 156 20.24 2.67 3.83
CA PRO A 156 21.02 1.66 4.56
C PRO A 156 20.40 1.29 5.93
N ASP A 157 19.80 2.26 6.61
CA ASP A 157 19.32 2.08 7.99
C ASP A 157 17.83 1.72 8.06
N LYS A 158 17.05 2.13 7.05
CA LYS A 158 15.57 2.02 7.06
C LYS A 158 15.01 1.03 6.05
N GLY A 159 15.83 0.46 5.16
CA GLY A 159 15.34 -0.37 4.06
C GLY A 159 14.68 0.50 2.99
N PHE A 160 13.48 0.14 2.53
CA PHE A 160 12.75 0.96 1.56
C PHE A 160 12.21 2.25 2.21
N ILE A 161 12.42 3.37 1.53
CA ILE A 161 11.86 4.69 1.83
C ILE A 161 11.26 5.28 0.56
N LEU A 162 10.41 6.29 0.69
CA LEU A 162 9.91 7.02 -0.48
C LEU A 162 11.06 7.76 -1.19
N SER A 163 11.06 7.71 -2.52
CA SER A 163 11.84 8.67 -3.31
C SER A 163 11.17 10.05 -3.27
N ASP A 164 11.90 11.11 -3.63
CA ASP A 164 11.33 12.47 -3.72
C ASP A 164 10.10 12.49 -4.65
N MET A 165 10.19 11.81 -5.79
CA MET A 165 9.09 11.65 -6.74
C MET A 165 7.91 10.87 -6.16
N GLY A 166 8.17 9.81 -5.39
CA GLY A 166 7.11 9.04 -4.73
C GLY A 166 6.37 9.88 -3.69
N ARG A 167 7.11 10.60 -2.86
CA ARG A 167 6.52 11.49 -1.86
C ARG A 167 5.65 12.57 -2.51
N GLU A 168 6.22 13.31 -3.46
CA GLU A 168 5.52 14.37 -4.18
C GLU A 168 4.26 13.84 -4.88
N GLY A 169 4.32 12.65 -5.49
CA GLY A 169 3.19 12.06 -6.19
C GLY A 169 1.97 11.79 -5.31
N LEU A 170 2.17 11.29 -4.08
CA LEU A 170 1.06 11.09 -3.14
C LEU A 170 0.62 12.39 -2.46
N GLU A 171 1.56 13.31 -2.18
CA GLU A 171 1.23 14.62 -1.64
C GLU A 171 0.32 15.41 -2.60
N ILE A 172 0.65 15.45 -3.90
CA ILE A 172 -0.21 16.07 -4.92
C ILE A 172 -1.61 15.43 -4.94
N LEU A 173 -1.69 14.10 -4.97
CA LEU A 173 -2.96 13.38 -5.01
C LEU A 173 -3.84 13.70 -3.79
N LEU A 174 -3.25 13.69 -2.59
CA LEU A 174 -3.99 13.93 -1.35
C LEU A 174 -4.35 15.41 -1.18
N ASP A 175 -3.47 16.33 -1.59
CA ASP A 175 -3.74 17.76 -1.59
C ASP A 175 -4.88 18.12 -2.55
N GLU A 176 -4.91 17.52 -3.75
CA GLU A 176 -6.02 17.67 -4.69
C GLU A 176 -7.35 17.20 -4.08
N ILE A 177 -7.37 16.05 -3.42
CA ILE A 177 -8.57 15.54 -2.71
C ILE A 177 -9.04 16.52 -1.63
N ILE A 178 -8.13 17.01 -0.78
CA ILE A 178 -8.49 17.97 0.28
C ILE A 178 -9.02 19.27 -0.33
N ASN A 179 -8.39 19.76 -1.39
CA ASN A 179 -8.82 20.97 -2.08
C ASN A 179 -10.22 20.79 -2.70
N GLU A 180 -10.50 19.65 -3.33
CA GLU A 180 -11.83 19.32 -3.86
C GLU A 180 -12.89 19.30 -2.74
N MET A 181 -12.60 18.65 -1.61
CA MET A 181 -13.48 18.61 -0.44
C MET A 181 -13.77 20.01 0.12
N ASN A 182 -12.75 20.88 0.20
CA ASN A 182 -12.89 22.25 0.70
C ASN A 182 -13.69 23.16 -0.25
N THR A 183 -13.55 22.96 -1.57
CA THR A 183 -14.16 23.82 -2.60
C THR A 183 -15.59 23.44 -2.93
N HIS A 184 -15.92 22.14 -2.91
CA HIS A 184 -17.25 21.65 -3.30
C HIS A 184 -18.12 21.22 -2.11
N GLY A 185 -17.52 21.13 -0.90
CA GLY A 185 -18.15 20.54 0.27
C GLY A 185 -18.43 19.05 0.09
N MET A 186 -18.55 18.30 1.19
CA MET A 186 -19.27 17.03 1.13
C MET A 186 -20.72 17.37 0.78
N GLN A 187 -21.15 17.15 -0.47
CA GLN A 187 -22.58 17.14 -0.78
C GLN A 187 -23.20 15.97 -0.01
N SER A 188 -23.74 16.24 1.17
CA SER A 188 -24.61 15.30 1.86
C SER A 188 -25.84 15.10 0.96
N GLU A 189 -26.06 13.89 0.46
CA GLU A 189 -27.34 13.47 -0.10
C GLU A 189 -28.44 13.63 0.98
N THR A 190 -28.96 14.85 1.16
CA THR A 190 -30.16 15.09 1.97
C THR A 190 -31.20 15.95 1.25
N ASP A 191 -30.98 16.30 -0.01
CA ASP A 191 -31.97 17.02 -0.81
C ASP A 191 -32.46 16.17 -1.99
N ILE A 192 -33.18 15.09 -1.66
CA ILE A 192 -34.22 14.56 -2.55
C ILE A 192 -35.55 14.83 -1.85
N LYS A 193 -36.23 15.89 -2.31
CA LYS A 193 -37.66 16.14 -2.06
C LYS A 193 -38.51 15.33 -3.03
#